data_AF-A0A0L8HQS1-F1
#
_entry.id   AF-A0A0L8HQS1-F1
#
_cell.length_a   1.000
_cell.length_b   1.000
_cell.length_c   1.000
_cell.angle_alpha   90.00
_cell.angle_beta   90.00
_cell.angle_gamma   90.00
#
_symmetry.space_group_name_H-M   'P 1'
#
loop_
_entity.id
_entity.type
_entity.pdbx_description
1 polymer ?
#
loop_
_entity_poly.entity_id
_entity_poly.type
_entity_poly.pdbx_seq_one_letter_code
_entity_poly.pdbx_strand_id
1 'polypeptide(L)'
;MLSFQVNACNIVSEVMDGKVVISAFMDEMRSEGQKGAEFLLSVLSHAIKASNDTQREYLKGFTGYLAQLLPRETKFVALLTKSDVYSYLTETERVEMLNFEDREDVFCEEISCDYGTMSYPDSVSAVSEAERQILYECNPQKVEDLIIKLTQKWGRHPNQIMALTDWQVPKPLRQMLESMPSSMQQTYAYILVGKSRHCLKLKAYNMARDLLTSAMMAIKDYNFALTKHHQYQMLLVDLYQADSSVCSNDKLHELANKAKSCLNTVRSGQDTPPTPEVVEQAAVFLLNVKDWEYLSNMEGSSNGFIEVSLLLARACKEINGTKTARKPARDFWEAVGNIFSDNLSQKRSITGRETMIHRNNSLAVMSKESFCQFIKKIKEPTILSFLISCLTKLYNILKDNISSEIFSNYITIWPTNINNSSAMDTAALAECVSLLMHHALSQDPLNPSWLRTEADIQFAHNQYSCAMKYYLEAGLAASNYFSIPVPHPIYDEQVYRKMIKCCSYLQCHTQVAILCQFLENIDYTTAFKALQETTIYDAQDIYYYFIWDLSILEFLSHLHAKRGEQVKKQQVMKALGQMDLNVCNPEDILQEATQHRKNNFLRSLAKLYL
;
A
#
# COMPACT_ATOMS: atom_id res chain seq x y z
N MET A 1 -2.78 36.71 -0.17
CA MET A 1 -3.18 37.70 0.85
C MET A 1 -4.62 38.21 0.75
N LEU A 2 -5.04 39.06 -0.20
CA LEU A 2 -6.42 39.64 -0.16
C LEU A 2 -7.53 38.57 -0.31
N SER A 3 -7.32 37.58 -1.20
CA SER A 3 -8.22 36.43 -1.36
C SER A 3 -8.32 35.59 -0.08
N PHE A 4 -7.19 35.33 0.57
CA PHE A 4 -7.13 34.60 1.83
C PHE A 4 -7.84 35.35 2.97
N GLN A 5 -7.66 36.66 3.06
CA GLN A 5 -8.31 37.48 4.09
C GLN A 5 -9.84 37.44 3.98
N VAL A 6 -10.37 37.53 2.76
CA VAL A 6 -11.80 37.39 2.51
C VAL A 6 -12.28 35.98 2.88
N ASN A 7 -11.53 34.95 2.51
CA ASN A 7 -11.88 33.56 2.80
C ASN A 7 -11.88 33.27 4.31
N ALA A 8 -10.86 33.74 5.04
CA ALA A 8 -10.78 33.63 6.49
C ALA A 8 -11.97 34.30 7.21
N CYS A 9 -12.40 35.48 6.74
CA CYS A 9 -13.59 36.15 7.27
C CYS A 9 -14.87 35.36 6.99
N ASN A 10 -15.04 34.83 5.77
CA ASN A 10 -16.20 34.03 5.39
C ASN A 10 -16.30 32.77 6.25
N ILE A 11 -15.19 32.08 6.46
CA ILE A 11 -15.12 30.85 7.26
C ILE A 11 -15.48 31.13 8.72
N VAL A 12 -14.93 32.19 9.32
CA VAL A 12 -15.30 32.57 10.69
C VAL A 12 -16.79 32.91 10.78
N SER A 13 -17.37 33.53 9.74
CA SER A 13 -18.81 33.76 9.65
C SER A 13 -19.62 32.46 9.56
N GLU A 14 -19.18 31.50 8.74
CA GLU A 14 -19.85 30.19 8.60
C GLU A 14 -19.80 29.36 9.88
N VAL A 15 -18.68 29.44 10.62
CA VAL A 15 -18.55 28.80 11.94
C VAL A 15 -19.51 29.43 12.94
N MET A 16 -19.69 30.77 12.91
CA MET A 16 -20.70 31.43 13.73
C MET A 16 -22.14 31.02 13.37
N ASP A 17 -22.39 30.64 12.12
CA ASP A 17 -23.67 30.07 11.67
C ASP A 17 -23.84 28.57 12.02
N GLY A 18 -22.83 27.94 12.66
CA GLY A 18 -22.86 26.52 13.00
C GLY A 18 -22.63 25.58 11.81
N LYS A 19 -22.06 26.07 10.70
CA LYS A 19 -21.74 25.27 9.51
C LYS A 19 -20.37 24.60 9.65
N VAL A 20 -20.23 23.42 9.04
CA VAL A 20 -18.98 22.64 9.03
C VAL A 20 -18.05 23.17 7.94
N VAL A 21 -16.80 23.49 8.30
CA VAL A 21 -15.77 23.99 7.39
C VAL A 21 -14.95 22.83 6.83
N ILE A 22 -14.83 22.70 5.50
CA ILE A 22 -14.19 21.56 4.83
C ILE A 22 -12.95 21.98 4.01
N SER A 23 -11.81 21.39 4.39
CA SER A 23 -10.50 21.17 3.73
C SER A 23 -9.78 22.28 2.93
N ALA A 24 -10.40 23.03 2.03
CA ALA A 24 -9.67 23.92 1.10
C ALA A 24 -8.91 25.05 1.82
N PHE A 25 -9.44 25.52 2.95
CA PHE A 25 -8.81 26.55 3.78
C PHE A 25 -7.51 26.10 4.45
N MET A 26 -7.37 24.81 4.75
CA MET A 26 -6.19 24.29 5.45
C MET A 26 -4.95 24.31 4.55
N ASP A 27 -5.13 24.09 3.25
CA ASP A 27 -4.05 24.20 2.25
C ASP A 27 -3.67 25.67 2.01
N GLU A 28 -4.66 26.57 1.98
CA GLU A 28 -4.41 28.03 1.92
C GLU A 28 -3.67 28.53 3.17
N MET A 29 -4.06 28.07 4.36
CA MET A 29 -3.38 28.37 5.63
C MET A 29 -1.92 27.89 5.62
N ARG A 30 -1.65 26.71 5.05
CA ARG A 30 -0.27 26.20 4.88
C ARG A 30 0.56 27.11 3.97
N SER A 31 -0.05 27.66 2.91
CA SER A 31 0.64 28.55 1.98
C SER A 31 0.94 29.95 2.54
N GLU A 32 0.04 30.51 3.36
CA GLU A 32 0.20 31.85 3.96
C GLU A 32 1.02 31.83 5.26
N GLY A 33 1.17 30.66 5.89
CA GLY A 33 2.06 30.41 7.03
C GLY A 33 1.75 31.29 8.25
N GLN A 34 2.81 31.84 8.88
CA GLN A 34 2.69 32.65 10.09
C GLN A 34 1.80 33.90 9.90
N LYS A 35 1.89 34.57 8.74
CA LYS A 35 1.11 35.80 8.47
C LYS A 35 -0.39 35.51 8.34
N GLY A 36 -0.74 34.37 7.77
CA GLY A 36 -2.13 33.89 7.71
C GLY A 36 -2.69 33.60 9.10
N ALA A 37 -1.89 32.95 9.95
CA ALA A 37 -2.27 32.66 11.34
C ALA A 37 -2.51 33.93 12.17
N GLU A 38 -1.63 34.94 12.07
CA GLU A 38 -1.80 36.23 12.76
C GLU A 38 -3.09 36.94 12.33
N PHE A 39 -3.39 36.95 11.03
CA PHE A 39 -4.63 37.54 10.52
C PHE A 39 -5.86 36.77 11.01
N LEU A 40 -5.86 35.44 10.94
CA LEU A 40 -6.98 34.61 11.39
C LEU A 40 -7.25 34.80 12.89
N LEU A 41 -6.22 34.84 13.73
CA LEU A 41 -6.35 35.12 15.16
C LEU A 41 -6.93 36.52 15.43
N SER A 42 -6.58 37.50 14.60
CA SER A 42 -7.18 38.83 14.69
C SER A 42 -8.68 38.79 14.37
N VAL A 43 -9.10 38.06 13.34
CA VAL A 43 -10.52 37.90 12.96
C VAL A 43 -11.29 37.16 14.05
N LEU A 44 -10.73 36.06 14.58
CA LEU A 44 -11.32 35.29 15.69
C LEU A 44 -11.48 36.15 16.95
N SER A 45 -10.49 36.98 17.30
CA SER A 45 -10.58 37.90 18.45
C SER A 45 -11.73 38.89 18.30
N HIS A 46 -11.90 39.47 17.10
CA HIS A 46 -13.01 40.39 16.84
C HIS A 46 -14.37 39.66 16.83
N ALA A 47 -14.44 38.46 16.25
CA ALA A 47 -15.65 37.67 16.18
C ALA A 47 -16.13 37.24 17.59
N ILE A 48 -15.22 36.73 18.43
CA ILE A 48 -15.52 36.31 19.82
C ILE A 48 -16.03 37.48 20.67
N LYS A 49 -15.49 38.69 20.47
CA LYS A 49 -15.93 39.90 21.17
C LYS A 49 -17.35 40.32 20.76
N ALA A 50 -17.75 40.06 19.52
CA ALA A 50 -19.04 40.43 18.96
C ALA A 50 -20.12 39.33 19.04
N SER A 51 -19.75 38.11 19.46
CA SER A 51 -20.62 36.93 19.40
C SER A 51 -21.43 36.67 20.69
N ASN A 52 -22.58 36.00 20.55
CA ASN A 52 -23.35 35.46 21.67
C ASN A 52 -22.70 34.18 22.24
N ASP A 53 -23.24 33.63 23.34
CA ASP A 53 -22.64 32.49 24.06
C ASP A 53 -22.52 31.23 23.19
N THR A 54 -23.56 30.90 22.39
CA THR A 54 -23.55 29.73 21.50
C THR A 54 -22.54 29.88 20.37
N GLN A 55 -22.47 31.06 19.74
CA GLN A 55 -21.48 31.36 18.72
C GLN A 55 -20.06 31.35 19.28
N ARG A 56 -19.89 31.76 20.54
CA ARG A 56 -18.60 31.73 21.22
C ARG A 56 -18.13 30.29 21.42
N GLU A 57 -19.01 29.37 21.78
CA GLU A 57 -18.67 27.94 21.85
C GLU A 57 -18.24 27.38 20.50
N TYR A 58 -18.92 27.73 19.41
CA TYR A 58 -18.52 27.31 18.05
C TYR A 58 -17.14 27.84 17.67
N LEU A 59 -16.86 29.12 17.95
CA LEU A 59 -15.56 29.73 17.67
C LEU A 59 -14.43 29.13 18.52
N LYS A 60 -14.70 28.77 19.77
CA LYS A 60 -13.75 28.06 20.64
C LYS A 60 -13.45 26.66 20.13
N GLY A 61 -14.47 25.89 19.79
CA GLY A 61 -14.32 24.55 19.21
C GLY A 61 -13.53 24.59 17.91
N PHE A 62 -13.83 25.56 17.04
CA PHE A 62 -13.07 25.79 15.81
C PHE A 62 -11.61 26.16 16.07
N THR A 63 -11.33 26.99 17.08
CA THR A 63 -9.96 27.37 17.44
C THR A 63 -9.16 26.16 17.95
N GLY A 64 -9.78 25.28 18.75
CA GLY A 64 -9.17 24.03 19.20
C GLY A 64 -8.90 23.06 18.05
N TYR A 65 -9.84 22.96 17.10
CA TYR A 65 -9.67 22.15 15.89
C TYR A 65 -8.50 22.64 15.02
N LEU A 66 -8.36 23.96 14.85
CA LEU A 66 -7.22 24.55 14.12
C LEU A 66 -5.89 24.30 14.83
N ALA A 67 -5.84 24.35 16.15
CA ALA A 67 -4.65 24.04 16.93
C ALA A 67 -4.18 22.58 16.73
N GLN A 68 -5.11 21.65 16.50
CA GLN A 68 -4.80 20.24 16.24
C GLN A 68 -4.31 19.96 14.82
N LEU A 69 -4.85 20.68 13.83
CA LEU A 69 -4.62 20.33 12.41
C LEU A 69 -3.60 21.20 11.68
N LEU A 70 -3.31 22.41 12.15
CA LEU A 70 -2.36 23.28 11.48
C LEU A 70 -0.92 22.79 11.71
N PRO A 71 -0.09 22.67 10.66
CA PRO A 71 1.30 22.22 10.79
C PRO A 71 2.14 23.22 11.58
N ARG A 72 3.21 22.72 12.25
CA ARG A 72 4.14 23.50 13.11
C ARG A 72 4.71 24.75 12.42
N GLU A 73 4.85 24.71 11.10
CA GLU A 73 5.33 25.81 10.25
C GLU A 73 4.50 27.10 10.38
N THR A 74 3.20 26.97 10.70
CA THR A 74 2.29 28.12 10.89
C THR A 74 2.51 28.84 12.22
N LYS A 75 3.18 28.19 13.18
CA LYS A 75 3.34 28.65 14.58
C LYS A 75 2.02 29.05 15.25
N PHE A 76 0.89 28.46 14.82
CA PHE A 76 -0.44 28.87 15.23
C PHE A 76 -0.64 28.78 16.75
N VAL A 77 -0.23 27.67 17.40
CA VAL A 77 -0.36 27.49 18.87
C VAL A 77 0.49 28.51 19.65
N ALA A 78 1.73 28.74 19.22
CA ALA A 78 2.62 29.73 19.82
C ALA A 78 2.14 31.19 19.63
N LEU A 79 1.38 31.48 18.57
CA LEU A 79 0.74 32.77 18.35
C LEU A 79 -0.58 32.88 19.12
N LEU A 80 -1.35 31.79 19.19
CA LEU A 80 -2.61 31.72 19.91
C LEU A 80 -2.39 32.03 21.39
N THR A 81 -1.41 31.39 22.04
CA THR A 81 -1.04 31.63 23.45
C THR A 81 -0.68 33.09 23.77
N LYS A 82 -0.23 33.85 22.75
CA LYS A 82 0.07 35.29 22.86
C LYS A 82 -1.08 36.20 22.47
N SER A 83 -2.17 35.64 21.94
CA SER A 83 -3.32 36.39 21.43
C SER A 83 -4.42 36.55 22.48
N ASP A 84 -5.25 37.59 22.31
CA ASP A 84 -6.45 37.81 23.12
C ASP A 84 -7.39 36.60 23.14
N VAL A 85 -7.42 35.79 22.08
CA VAL A 85 -8.28 34.60 21.94
C VAL A 85 -8.02 33.59 23.05
N TYR A 86 -6.76 33.44 23.49
CA TYR A 86 -6.38 32.51 24.55
C TYR A 86 -7.01 32.84 25.91
N SER A 87 -7.25 34.12 26.17
CA SER A 87 -7.90 34.58 27.41
C SER A 87 -9.34 34.08 27.52
N TYR A 88 -10.02 33.83 26.39
CA TYR A 88 -11.40 33.37 26.35
C TYR A 88 -11.54 31.84 26.51
N LEU A 89 -10.44 31.08 26.38
CA LEU A 89 -10.41 29.63 26.59
C LEU A 89 -10.39 29.29 28.09
N THR A 90 -11.10 28.23 28.45
CA THR A 90 -11.13 27.63 29.80
C THR A 90 -9.82 26.89 30.09
N GLU A 91 -9.53 26.64 31.36
CA GLU A 91 -8.31 25.93 31.77
C GLU A 91 -8.23 24.52 31.18
N THR A 92 -9.35 23.82 31.09
CA THR A 92 -9.43 22.49 30.45
C THR A 92 -9.14 22.55 28.95
N GLU A 93 -9.71 23.53 28.24
CA GLU A 93 -9.45 23.75 26.81
C GLU A 93 -7.98 24.09 26.55
N ARG A 94 -7.33 24.85 27.43
CA ARG A 94 -5.90 25.19 27.32
C ARG A 94 -4.99 23.98 27.51
N VAL A 95 -5.29 23.13 28.49
CA VAL A 95 -4.52 21.90 28.76
C VAL A 95 -4.68 20.90 27.61
N GLU A 96 -5.90 20.72 27.10
CA GLU A 96 -6.14 19.86 25.94
C GLU A 96 -5.36 20.31 24.71
N MET A 97 -5.23 21.62 24.47
CA MET A 97 -4.48 22.16 23.32
C MET A 97 -2.96 22.03 23.46
N LEU A 98 -2.40 22.13 24.68
CA LEU A 98 -0.96 22.01 24.94
C LEU A 98 -0.47 20.55 24.95
N ASN A 99 -1.31 19.61 25.41
CA ASN A 99 -0.99 18.17 25.44
C ASN A 99 -0.81 17.52 24.06
N PHE A 100 -1.04 18.24 22.97
CA PHE A 100 -0.76 17.77 21.60
C PHE A 100 0.63 18.16 21.09
N GLU A 101 1.33 19.11 21.70
CA GLU A 101 2.74 19.39 21.35
C GLU A 101 3.68 18.27 21.82
N ASP A 102 3.35 17.62 22.95
CA ASP A 102 4.24 16.66 23.65
C ASP A 102 4.16 15.20 23.19
N ARG A 103 3.26 14.82 22.26
CA ARG A 103 3.04 13.40 21.93
C ARG A 103 4.07 12.75 21.00
N GLU A 104 5.02 13.49 20.42
CA GLU A 104 6.04 12.92 19.54
C GLU A 104 7.48 12.93 20.10
N ASP A 105 7.73 13.53 21.28
CA ASP A 105 9.08 13.59 21.87
C ASP A 105 9.33 12.58 23.03
N VAL A 106 8.37 11.70 23.36
CA VAL A 106 8.47 10.74 24.49
C VAL A 106 9.18 9.43 24.12
N PHE A 107 10.18 9.48 23.23
CA PHE A 107 11.05 8.31 22.95
C PHE A 107 12.53 8.64 23.12
N CYS A 108 12.89 9.31 24.21
CA CYS A 108 14.25 9.32 24.78
C CYS A 108 14.23 9.83 26.23
N GLU A 109 13.56 9.13 27.15
CA GLU A 109 13.93 9.22 28.57
C GLU A 109 14.75 8.00 28.93
N GLU A 110 16.01 8.27 29.29
CA GLU A 110 16.97 7.31 29.82
C GLU A 110 16.37 6.62 31.05
N ILE A 111 15.96 5.36 30.90
CA ILE A 111 15.69 4.51 32.05
C ILE A 111 17.05 4.17 32.69
N SER A 112 17.48 5.04 33.61
CA SER A 112 18.47 4.70 34.63
C SER A 112 17.87 3.61 35.51
N CYS A 113 18.17 2.34 35.21
CA CYS A 113 17.91 1.23 36.12
C CYS A 113 19.00 1.22 37.19
N ASP A 114 18.72 1.85 38.32
CA ASP A 114 19.54 1.80 39.53
C ASP A 114 19.42 0.38 40.14
N TYR A 115 20.35 -0.51 39.78
CA TYR A 115 20.49 -1.83 40.43
C TYR A 115 21.58 -1.75 41.50
N GLY A 116 21.16 -2.02 42.74
CA GLY A 116 22.01 -2.04 43.92
C GLY A 116 23.31 -2.83 43.72
N THR A 117 24.39 -2.17 44.10
CA THR A 117 25.76 -2.68 44.22
C THR A 117 25.83 -4.01 44.97
N MET A 118 26.11 -5.08 44.24
CA MET A 118 26.83 -6.25 44.75
C MET A 118 28.29 -6.14 44.30
N SER A 119 29.20 -6.08 45.28
CA SER A 119 30.63 -5.87 45.09
C SER A 119 31.28 -7.04 44.35
N TYR A 120 31.42 -6.91 43.03
CA TYR A 120 32.39 -7.63 42.23
C TYR A 120 33.66 -6.76 42.11
N PRO A 121 34.85 -7.35 41.89
CA PRO A 121 36.06 -6.56 41.68
C PRO A 121 35.80 -5.51 40.58
N ASP A 122 36.07 -4.23 40.89
CA ASP A 122 35.69 -3.05 40.09
C ASP A 122 36.03 -3.17 38.59
N SER A 123 37.02 -3.99 38.23
CA SER A 123 37.41 -4.26 36.85
C SER A 123 36.41 -5.12 36.07
N VAL A 124 35.76 -6.11 36.68
CA VAL A 124 34.85 -7.05 35.98
C VAL A 124 33.50 -6.39 35.69
N SER A 125 33.00 -5.60 36.64
CA SER A 125 31.78 -4.80 36.46
C SER A 125 31.98 -3.73 35.38
N ALA A 126 33.10 -3.00 35.40
CA ALA A 126 33.40 -1.97 34.41
C ALA A 126 33.65 -2.52 32.99
N VAL A 127 34.22 -3.73 32.86
CA VAL A 127 34.37 -4.41 31.56
C VAL A 127 33.00 -4.83 31.03
N SER A 128 32.15 -5.43 31.85
CA SER A 128 30.79 -5.82 31.45
C SER A 128 29.94 -4.61 31.07
N GLU A 129 30.09 -3.48 31.77
CA GLU A 129 29.41 -2.24 31.45
C GLU A 129 29.89 -1.64 30.13
N ALA A 130 31.21 -1.65 29.86
CA ALA A 130 31.75 -1.20 28.58
C ALA A 130 31.31 -2.11 27.41
N GLU A 131 31.28 -3.43 27.60
CA GLU A 131 30.73 -4.38 26.62
C GLU A 131 29.25 -4.10 26.35
N ARG A 132 28.46 -3.82 27.39
CA ARG A 132 27.05 -3.45 27.28
C ARG A 132 26.86 -2.10 26.57
N GLN A 133 27.70 -1.11 26.85
CA GLN A 133 27.67 0.19 26.17
C GLN A 133 27.95 0.05 24.68
N ILE A 134 28.87 -0.84 24.27
CA ILE A 134 29.11 -1.14 22.86
C ILE A 134 27.84 -1.67 22.19
N LEU A 135 26.95 -2.38 22.87
CA LEU A 135 25.72 -2.89 22.25
C LEU A 135 24.75 -1.76 21.86
N TYR A 136 24.60 -0.75 22.71
CA TYR A 136 23.62 0.33 22.50
C TYR A 136 24.18 1.54 21.74
N GLU A 137 25.46 1.87 21.89
CA GLU A 137 26.06 3.07 21.31
C GLU A 137 26.14 2.96 19.77
N CYS A 138 25.72 4.00 19.07
CA CYS A 138 25.68 4.05 17.61
C CYS A 138 26.55 5.17 17.03
N ASN A 139 27.18 5.99 17.87
CA ASN A 139 28.17 6.96 17.42
C ASN A 139 29.51 6.24 17.08
N PRO A 140 30.01 6.34 15.83
CA PRO A 140 31.24 5.66 15.40
C PRO A 140 32.47 5.98 16.27
N GLN A 141 32.62 7.23 16.73
CA GLN A 141 33.79 7.65 17.52
C GLN A 141 33.75 7.03 18.91
N LYS A 142 32.59 7.07 19.57
CA LYS A 142 32.42 6.47 20.90
C LYS A 142 32.59 4.95 20.87
N VAL A 143 32.14 4.29 19.80
CA VAL A 143 32.36 2.85 19.61
C VAL A 143 33.86 2.56 19.47
N GLU A 144 34.61 3.40 18.75
CA GLU A 144 36.06 3.30 18.63
C GLU A 144 36.75 3.45 19.99
N ASP A 145 36.39 4.48 20.76
CA ASP A 145 36.91 4.73 22.11
C ASP A 145 36.67 3.54 23.05
N LEU A 146 35.47 2.96 23.01
CA LEU A 146 35.11 1.80 23.82
C LEU A 146 35.91 0.55 23.42
N ILE A 147 36.15 0.33 22.12
CA ILE A 147 36.99 -0.78 21.65
C ILE A 147 38.44 -0.58 22.08
N ILE A 148 38.99 0.63 21.94
CA ILE A 148 40.33 0.99 22.40
C ILE A 148 40.45 0.72 23.91
N LYS A 149 39.47 1.15 24.69
CA LYS A 149 39.43 0.93 26.15
C LYS A 149 39.40 -0.57 26.48
N LEU A 150 38.57 -1.37 25.80
CA LEU A 150 38.50 -2.83 25.98
C LEU A 150 39.81 -3.53 25.65
N THR A 151 40.44 -3.19 24.53
CA THR A 151 41.66 -3.87 24.08
C THR A 151 42.89 -3.40 24.84
N GLN A 152 43.08 -2.10 25.04
CA GLN A 152 44.30 -1.54 25.64
C GLN A 152 44.26 -1.53 27.18
N LYS A 153 43.14 -1.13 27.79
CA LYS A 153 43.04 -1.00 29.25
C LYS A 153 42.75 -2.35 29.93
N TRP A 154 41.92 -3.17 29.29
CA TRP A 154 41.43 -4.41 29.89
C TRP A 154 41.89 -5.68 29.16
N GLY A 155 42.76 -5.56 28.16
CA GLY A 155 43.43 -6.68 27.50
C GLY A 155 42.50 -7.63 26.76
N ARG A 156 41.28 -7.21 26.40
CA ARG A 156 40.32 -8.06 25.68
C ARG A 156 40.79 -8.29 24.25
N HIS A 157 40.83 -9.56 23.86
CA HIS A 157 41.23 -9.94 22.52
C HIS A 157 40.18 -9.45 21.50
N PRO A 158 40.58 -8.84 20.35
CA PRO A 158 39.67 -8.33 19.32
C PRO A 158 38.55 -9.31 18.91
N ASN A 159 38.89 -10.60 18.73
CA ASN A 159 37.92 -11.66 18.43
C ASN A 159 36.83 -11.88 19.51
N GLN A 160 37.14 -11.64 20.79
CA GLN A 160 36.14 -11.74 21.86
C GLN A 160 35.14 -10.57 21.78
N ILE A 161 35.63 -9.38 21.39
CA ILE A 161 34.78 -8.20 21.21
C ILE A 161 33.85 -8.39 19.99
N MET A 162 34.36 -8.97 18.90
CA MET A 162 33.53 -9.33 17.74
C MET A 162 32.46 -10.38 18.07
N ALA A 163 32.68 -11.20 19.10
CA ALA A 163 31.77 -12.26 19.54
C ALA A 163 30.78 -11.83 20.64
N LEU A 164 30.74 -10.54 21.03
CA LEU A 164 29.81 -10.03 22.05
C LEU A 164 28.34 -10.27 21.70
N THR A 165 28.00 -10.31 20.42
CA THR A 165 26.65 -10.53 19.90
C THR A 165 26.74 -11.15 18.51
N ASP A 166 25.68 -11.83 18.07
CA ASP A 166 25.57 -12.32 16.70
C ASP A 166 25.27 -11.18 15.71
N TRP A 167 26.30 -10.37 15.46
CA TRP A 167 26.25 -9.26 14.51
C TRP A 167 25.88 -9.77 13.12
N GLN A 168 24.80 -9.23 12.56
CA GLN A 168 24.26 -9.65 11.25
C GLN A 168 25.06 -9.04 10.09
N VAL A 169 26.34 -9.41 9.98
CA VAL A 169 27.25 -8.96 8.92
C VAL A 169 27.01 -9.78 7.64
N PRO A 170 26.88 -9.15 6.45
CA PRO A 170 26.70 -9.87 5.18
C PRO A 170 27.83 -10.87 4.92
N LYS A 171 27.48 -12.09 4.48
CA LYS A 171 28.45 -13.22 4.34
C LYS A 171 29.75 -12.85 3.60
N PRO A 172 29.75 -12.15 2.44
CA PRO A 172 31.01 -11.79 1.76
C PRO A 172 31.86 -10.85 2.60
N LEU A 173 31.25 -9.85 3.24
CA LEU A 173 31.95 -8.93 4.13
C LEU A 173 32.49 -9.62 5.36
N ARG A 174 31.70 -10.53 5.96
CA ARG A 174 32.12 -11.33 7.12
C ARG A 174 33.36 -12.15 6.80
N GLN A 175 33.36 -12.90 5.71
CA GLN A 175 34.49 -13.73 5.28
C GLN A 175 35.75 -12.89 5.02
N MET A 176 35.60 -11.75 4.35
CA MET A 176 36.72 -10.87 4.04
C MET A 176 37.27 -10.18 5.28
N LEU A 177 36.40 -9.71 6.19
CA LEU A 177 36.81 -9.10 7.44
C LEU A 177 37.50 -10.14 8.34
N GLU A 178 36.94 -11.34 8.51
CA GLU A 178 37.53 -12.43 9.31
C GLU A 178 38.89 -12.91 8.75
N SER A 179 39.12 -12.77 7.44
CA SER A 179 40.40 -13.11 6.81
C SER A 179 41.53 -12.09 7.07
N MET A 180 41.19 -10.89 7.57
CA MET A 180 42.19 -9.88 7.93
C MET A 180 42.97 -10.29 9.19
N PRO A 181 44.23 -9.85 9.34
CA PRO A 181 44.95 -9.97 10.60
C PRO A 181 44.15 -9.36 11.75
N SER A 182 44.13 -10.07 12.89
CA SER A 182 43.42 -9.61 14.09
C SER A 182 43.93 -8.25 14.51
N SER A 183 43.09 -7.23 14.38
CA SER A 183 43.45 -5.84 14.58
C SER A 183 42.26 -5.04 15.11
N MET A 184 42.54 -3.90 15.74
CA MET A 184 41.47 -3.00 16.21
C MET A 184 40.60 -2.51 15.05
N GLN A 185 41.20 -2.25 13.88
CA GLN A 185 40.48 -1.81 12.66
C GLN A 185 39.53 -2.90 12.14
N GLN A 186 39.94 -4.16 12.16
CA GLN A 186 39.07 -5.29 11.79
C GLN A 186 37.84 -5.35 12.72
N THR A 187 38.06 -5.33 14.04
CA THR A 187 36.98 -5.38 15.05
C THR A 187 36.06 -4.19 14.95
N TYR A 188 36.62 -2.98 14.78
CA TYR A 188 35.85 -1.76 14.59
C TYR A 188 34.94 -1.86 13.36
N ALA A 189 35.49 -2.16 12.19
CA ALA A 189 34.71 -2.29 10.96
C ALA A 189 33.64 -3.39 11.06
N TYR A 190 33.97 -4.55 11.65
CA TYR A 190 33.03 -5.65 11.85
C TYR A 190 31.81 -5.22 12.69
N ILE A 191 32.05 -4.55 13.81
CA ILE A 191 30.99 -4.07 14.71
C ILE A 191 30.16 -2.99 14.02
N LEU A 192 30.79 -2.03 13.35
CA LEU A 192 30.08 -0.95 12.67
C LEU A 192 29.18 -1.46 11.52
N VAL A 193 29.61 -2.46 10.75
CA VAL A 193 28.78 -3.10 9.72
C VAL A 193 27.60 -3.86 10.35
N GLY A 194 27.83 -4.55 11.47
CA GLY A 194 26.75 -5.20 12.22
C GLY A 194 25.71 -4.20 12.72
N LYS A 195 26.18 -3.09 13.31
CA LYS A 195 25.33 -1.99 13.80
C LYS A 195 24.59 -1.29 12.67
N SER A 196 25.24 -1.02 11.54
CA SER A 196 24.56 -0.37 10.41
C SER A 196 23.41 -1.22 9.88
N ARG A 197 23.55 -2.55 9.89
CA ARG A 197 22.47 -3.48 9.55
C ARG A 197 21.34 -3.46 10.56
N HIS A 198 21.63 -3.27 11.84
CA HIS A 198 20.60 -3.03 12.86
C HIS A 198 19.88 -1.70 12.63
N CYS A 199 20.61 -0.60 12.42
CA CYS A 199 20.05 0.72 12.11
C CYS A 199 19.18 0.69 10.84
N LEU A 200 19.59 -0.06 9.81
CA LEU A 200 18.80 -0.26 8.58
C LEU A 200 17.44 -0.92 8.87
N LYS A 201 17.39 -1.93 9.74
CA LYS A 201 16.13 -2.56 10.17
C LYS A 201 15.22 -1.60 10.93
N LEU A 202 15.80 -0.68 11.69
CA LEU A 202 15.09 0.38 12.41
C LEU A 202 14.74 1.60 11.52
N LYS A 203 15.06 1.56 10.20
CA LYS A 203 14.89 2.68 9.27
C LYS A 203 15.67 3.95 9.65
N ALA A 204 16.71 3.83 10.48
CA ALA A 204 17.63 4.91 10.83
C ALA A 204 18.71 5.06 9.75
N TYR A 205 18.32 5.46 8.53
CA TYR A 205 19.17 5.42 7.34
C TYR A 205 20.43 6.29 7.44
N ASN A 206 20.29 7.51 7.97
CA ASN A 206 21.44 8.42 8.11
C ASN A 206 22.50 7.82 9.04
N MET A 207 22.08 7.29 10.20
CA MET A 207 22.99 6.63 11.14
C MET A 207 23.65 5.39 10.52
N ALA A 208 22.88 4.55 9.82
CA ALA A 208 23.42 3.39 9.11
C ALA A 208 24.48 3.80 8.08
N ARG A 209 24.25 4.93 7.40
CA ARG A 209 25.16 5.49 6.39
C ARG A 209 26.45 6.02 7.00
N ASP A 210 26.38 6.70 8.14
CA ASP A 210 27.54 7.23 8.85
C ASP A 210 28.41 6.11 9.42
N LEU A 211 27.78 5.07 10.00
CA LEU A 211 28.44 3.86 10.48
C LEU A 211 29.21 3.15 9.34
N LEU A 212 28.56 2.93 8.19
CA LEU A 212 29.21 2.29 7.04
C LEU A 212 30.35 3.13 6.46
N THR A 213 30.20 4.45 6.44
CA THR A 213 31.24 5.36 5.96
C THR A 213 32.47 5.31 6.86
N SER A 214 32.26 5.33 8.17
CA SER A 214 33.33 5.23 9.16
C SER A 214 34.04 3.87 9.09
N ALA A 215 33.28 2.77 8.96
CA ALA A 215 33.83 1.43 8.76
C ALA A 215 34.69 1.35 7.49
N MET A 216 34.19 1.90 6.37
CA MET A 216 34.91 1.92 5.10
C MET A 216 36.21 2.74 5.20
N MET A 217 36.20 3.89 5.87
CA MET A 217 37.41 4.72 6.04
C MET A 217 38.51 3.99 6.83
N ALA A 218 38.14 3.15 7.80
CA ALA A 218 39.09 2.38 8.60
C ALA A 218 39.80 1.26 7.83
N ILE A 219 39.20 0.76 6.74
CA ILE A 219 39.66 -0.43 6.01
C ILE A 219 39.94 -0.20 4.52
N LYS A 220 39.78 1.03 4.02
CA LYS A 220 39.87 1.37 2.59
C LYS A 220 41.18 0.93 1.92
N ASP A 221 42.29 0.94 2.67
CA ASP A 221 43.63 0.68 2.15
C ASP A 221 44.00 -0.83 2.17
N TYR A 222 43.13 -1.70 2.71
CA TYR A 222 43.42 -3.13 2.86
C TYR A 222 43.09 -3.94 1.62
N ASN A 223 41.88 -3.77 1.09
CA ASN A 223 41.39 -4.60 0.00
C ASN A 223 40.33 -3.85 -0.84
N PHE A 224 40.58 -3.78 -2.15
CA PHE A 224 39.67 -3.16 -3.10
C PHE A 224 38.28 -3.83 -3.10
N ALA A 225 38.23 -5.16 -3.06
CA ALA A 225 36.98 -5.92 -3.02
C ALA A 225 36.18 -5.65 -1.73
N LEU A 226 36.87 -5.44 -0.61
CA LEU A 226 36.25 -5.13 0.68
C LEU A 226 35.59 -3.74 0.63
N THR A 227 36.32 -2.77 0.08
CA THR A 227 35.81 -1.41 -0.15
C THR A 227 34.59 -1.42 -1.08
N LYS A 228 34.66 -2.20 -2.17
CA LYS A 228 33.54 -2.32 -3.12
C LYS A 228 32.30 -2.95 -2.49
N HIS A 229 32.46 -3.98 -1.65
CA HIS A 229 31.33 -4.53 -0.90
C HIS A 229 30.74 -3.55 0.12
N HIS A 230 31.55 -2.69 0.77
CA HIS A 230 31.05 -1.61 1.61
C HIS A 230 30.24 -0.59 0.81
N GLN A 231 30.73 -0.20 -0.37
CA GLN A 231 29.99 0.69 -1.27
C GLN A 231 28.63 0.09 -1.69
N TYR A 232 28.55 -1.22 -1.92
CA TYR A 232 27.26 -1.89 -2.15
C TYR A 232 26.32 -1.83 -0.94
N GLN A 233 26.84 -1.91 0.29
CA GLN A 233 26.03 -1.72 1.50
C GLN A 233 25.53 -0.29 1.64
N MET A 234 26.37 0.69 1.34
CA MET A 234 25.99 2.10 1.35
C MET A 234 24.91 2.36 0.30
N LEU A 235 25.08 1.84 -0.93
CA LEU A 235 24.06 1.90 -1.97
C LEU A 235 22.74 1.28 -1.50
N LEU A 236 22.78 0.12 -0.85
CA LEU A 236 21.58 -0.52 -0.31
C LEU A 236 20.83 0.38 0.69
N VAL A 237 21.56 1.01 1.61
CA VAL A 237 20.97 1.98 2.57
C VAL A 237 20.35 3.16 1.81
N ASP A 238 21.08 3.72 0.84
CA ASP A 238 20.62 4.87 0.06
C ASP A 238 19.34 4.52 -0.75
N LEU A 239 19.24 3.30 -1.29
CA LEU A 239 18.06 2.81 -2.01
C LEU A 239 16.85 2.62 -1.08
N TYR A 240 17.03 2.02 0.10
CA TYR A 240 15.95 1.90 1.09
C TYR A 240 15.50 3.26 1.65
N GLN A 241 16.41 4.22 1.80
CA GLN A 241 16.07 5.58 2.18
C GLN A 241 15.21 6.24 1.08
N ALA A 242 15.60 6.10 -0.18
CA ALA A 242 14.85 6.65 -1.31
C ALA A 242 13.45 6.03 -1.45
N ASP A 243 13.30 4.76 -1.07
CA ASP A 243 12.02 4.07 -1.10
C ASP A 243 11.05 4.48 0.03
N SER A 244 11.58 4.97 1.15
CA SER A 244 10.80 5.34 2.34
C SER A 244 10.53 6.84 2.48
N SER A 245 11.28 7.68 1.77
CA SER A 245 11.22 9.14 1.89
C SER A 245 11.05 9.81 0.53
N VAL A 246 10.36 10.96 0.52
CA VAL A 246 10.24 11.78 -0.68
C VAL A 246 11.61 12.34 -1.05
N CYS A 247 12.18 11.86 -2.15
CA CYS A 247 13.48 12.31 -2.66
C CYS A 247 13.29 13.29 -3.82
N SER A 248 14.18 14.28 -3.89
CA SER A 248 14.31 15.17 -5.06
C SER A 248 14.68 14.38 -6.32
N ASN A 249 14.21 14.83 -7.48
CA ASN A 249 14.50 14.21 -8.78
C ASN A 249 16.00 14.06 -9.06
N ASP A 250 16.83 15.03 -8.70
CA ASP A 250 18.29 14.97 -8.90
C ASP A 250 18.93 13.80 -8.14
N LYS A 251 18.55 13.64 -6.86
CA LYS A 251 18.99 12.51 -6.01
C LYS A 251 18.50 11.17 -6.57
N LEU A 252 17.26 11.09 -7.08
CA LEU A 252 16.74 9.88 -7.72
C LEU A 252 17.54 9.51 -8.97
N HIS A 253 17.91 10.48 -9.79
CA HIS A 253 18.73 10.26 -10.99
C HIS A 253 20.15 9.81 -10.64
N GLU A 254 20.78 10.41 -9.62
CA GLU A 254 22.09 9.97 -9.13
C GLU A 254 22.05 8.52 -8.61
N LEU A 255 21.03 8.17 -7.83
CA LEU A 255 20.83 6.80 -7.32
C LEU A 255 20.53 5.82 -8.45
N ALA A 256 19.76 6.22 -9.46
CA ALA A 256 19.52 5.40 -10.64
C ALA A 256 20.83 5.07 -11.35
N ASN A 257 21.74 6.05 -11.52
CA ASN A 257 23.05 5.79 -12.12
C ASN A 257 23.91 4.84 -11.28
N LYS A 258 23.90 4.97 -9.96
CA LYS A 258 24.58 4.02 -9.05
C LYS A 258 23.97 2.61 -9.14
N ALA A 259 22.65 2.49 -9.18
CA ALA A 259 21.94 1.22 -9.36
C ALA A 259 22.28 0.57 -10.71
N LYS A 260 22.31 1.35 -11.80
CA LYS A 260 22.75 0.89 -13.14
C LYS A 260 24.17 0.35 -13.10
N SER A 261 25.11 1.11 -12.51
CA SER A 261 26.50 0.66 -12.35
C SER A 261 26.60 -0.66 -11.58
N CYS A 262 25.79 -0.83 -10.53
CA CYS A 262 25.72 -2.06 -9.75
C CYS A 262 25.24 -3.25 -10.62
N LEU A 263 24.15 -3.10 -11.37
CA LEU A 263 23.62 -4.16 -12.23
C LEU A 263 24.56 -4.51 -13.39
N ASN A 264 25.24 -3.51 -13.98
CA ASN A 264 26.25 -3.73 -15.00
C ASN A 264 27.42 -4.58 -14.50
N THR A 265 27.80 -4.41 -13.23
CA THR A 265 28.88 -5.20 -12.62
C THR A 265 28.54 -6.68 -12.59
N VAL A 266 27.27 -7.01 -12.33
CA VAL A 266 26.76 -8.40 -12.38
C VAL A 266 26.76 -8.91 -13.82
N ARG A 267 26.23 -8.13 -14.76
CA ARG A 267 26.13 -8.50 -16.18
C ARG A 267 27.50 -8.76 -16.81
N SER A 268 28.49 -7.91 -16.53
CA SER A 268 29.84 -8.05 -17.07
C SER A 268 30.67 -9.14 -16.40
N GLY A 269 30.14 -9.83 -15.37
CA GLY A 269 30.84 -10.91 -14.69
C GLY A 269 32.13 -10.48 -13.99
N GLN A 270 32.18 -9.26 -13.43
CA GLN A 270 33.38 -8.80 -12.72
C GLN A 270 33.65 -9.63 -11.45
N ASP A 271 34.92 -9.70 -11.05
CA ASP A 271 35.42 -10.52 -9.92
C ASP A 271 34.78 -10.21 -8.54
N THR A 272 34.11 -9.07 -8.41
CA THR A 272 33.54 -8.54 -7.14
C THR A 272 32.04 -8.27 -7.27
N PRO A 273 31.21 -9.32 -7.40
CA PRO A 273 29.78 -9.16 -7.61
C PRO A 273 29.07 -8.69 -6.32
N PRO A 274 28.05 -7.82 -6.44
CA PRO A 274 27.18 -7.45 -5.31
C PRO A 274 26.39 -8.66 -4.77
N THR A 275 25.91 -8.55 -3.53
CA THR A 275 25.03 -9.58 -2.95
C THR A 275 23.66 -9.59 -3.63
N PRO A 276 22.95 -10.74 -3.66
CA PRO A 276 21.62 -10.83 -4.26
C PRO A 276 20.63 -9.78 -3.74
N GLU A 277 20.66 -9.46 -2.44
CA GLU A 277 19.85 -8.42 -1.83
C GLU A 277 20.08 -7.02 -2.45
N VAL A 278 21.34 -6.69 -2.75
CA VAL A 278 21.69 -5.40 -3.37
C VAL A 278 21.22 -5.37 -4.82
N VAL A 279 21.40 -6.48 -5.55
CA VAL A 279 20.94 -6.62 -6.93
C VAL A 279 19.43 -6.49 -7.02
N GLU A 280 18.72 -7.19 -6.15
CA GLU A 280 17.26 -7.15 -6.04
C GLU A 280 16.78 -5.71 -5.80
N GLN A 281 17.31 -5.03 -4.78
CA GLN A 281 16.88 -3.67 -4.47
C GLN A 281 17.24 -2.65 -5.55
N ALA A 282 18.39 -2.80 -6.21
CA ALA A 282 18.76 -1.95 -7.35
C ALA A 282 17.80 -2.15 -8.53
N ALA A 283 17.40 -3.39 -8.82
CA ALA A 283 16.47 -3.70 -9.90
C ALA A 283 15.05 -3.20 -9.59
N VAL A 284 14.55 -3.44 -8.38
CA VAL A 284 13.27 -2.92 -7.88
C VAL A 284 13.23 -1.40 -7.94
N PHE A 285 14.29 -0.72 -7.48
CA PHE A 285 14.37 0.73 -7.51
C PHE A 285 14.22 1.26 -8.93
N LEU A 286 14.95 0.69 -9.90
CA LEU A 286 14.89 1.08 -11.31
C LEU A 286 13.49 0.84 -11.93
N LEU A 287 12.82 -0.24 -11.53
CA LEU A 287 11.43 -0.49 -11.92
C LEU A 287 10.49 0.59 -11.36
N ASN A 288 10.63 0.93 -10.07
CA ASN A 288 9.78 1.91 -9.41
C ASN A 288 9.95 3.33 -9.96
N VAL A 289 11.16 3.71 -10.38
CA VAL A 289 11.44 5.02 -11.03
C VAL A 289 11.20 5.02 -12.53
N LYS A 290 10.64 3.94 -13.11
CA LYS A 290 10.25 3.83 -14.52
C LYS A 290 11.40 3.89 -15.53
N ASP A 291 12.58 3.37 -15.17
CA ASP A 291 13.72 3.34 -16.08
C ASP A 291 13.65 2.15 -17.06
N TRP A 292 12.57 2.12 -17.85
CA TRP A 292 12.25 1.04 -18.78
C TRP A 292 13.32 0.87 -19.86
N GLU A 293 13.88 1.98 -20.34
CA GLU A 293 14.87 1.96 -21.41
C GLU A 293 16.12 1.21 -20.99
N TYR A 294 16.67 1.53 -19.82
CA TYR A 294 17.85 0.83 -19.31
C TYR A 294 17.57 -0.65 -19.06
N LEU A 295 16.50 -0.95 -18.31
CA LEU A 295 16.19 -2.32 -17.90
C LEU A 295 15.87 -3.22 -19.09
N SER A 296 15.17 -2.71 -20.12
CA SER A 296 14.80 -3.48 -21.32
C SER A 296 16.00 -3.95 -22.16
N ASN A 297 17.18 -3.34 -21.96
CA ASN A 297 18.43 -3.63 -22.66
C ASN A 297 19.40 -4.50 -21.82
N MET A 298 19.01 -4.95 -20.64
CA MET A 298 19.82 -5.75 -19.72
C MET A 298 19.82 -7.27 -20.05
N GLU A 299 20.15 -7.62 -21.29
CA GLU A 299 20.24 -9.03 -21.72
C GLU A 299 21.49 -9.75 -21.18
N GLY A 300 21.45 -11.09 -21.17
CA GLY A 300 22.62 -11.95 -20.92
C GLY A 300 23.01 -12.15 -19.45
N SER A 301 22.19 -11.69 -18.50
CA SER A 301 22.38 -11.95 -17.07
C SER A 301 21.76 -13.28 -16.66
N SER A 302 22.52 -14.12 -15.94
CA SER A 302 22.00 -15.33 -15.28
C SER A 302 21.30 -15.06 -13.94
N ASN A 303 21.24 -13.80 -13.50
CA ASN A 303 20.58 -13.40 -12.27
C ASN A 303 19.07 -13.20 -12.49
N GLY A 304 18.26 -14.01 -11.79
CA GLY A 304 16.80 -13.99 -11.93
C GLY A 304 16.14 -12.65 -11.65
N PHE A 305 16.63 -11.84 -10.70
CA PHE A 305 16.02 -10.53 -10.41
C PHE A 305 16.20 -9.57 -11.58
N ILE A 306 17.36 -9.60 -12.25
CA ILE A 306 17.62 -8.80 -13.45
C ILE A 306 16.74 -9.28 -14.60
N GLU A 307 16.62 -10.60 -14.78
CA GLU A 307 15.84 -11.18 -15.87
C GLU A 307 14.33 -10.90 -15.72
N VAL A 308 13.76 -11.05 -14.53
CA VAL A 308 12.36 -10.65 -14.28
C VAL A 308 12.16 -9.15 -14.49
N SER A 309 13.10 -8.31 -14.03
CA SER A 309 13.01 -6.85 -14.22
C SER A 309 13.11 -6.44 -15.70
N LEU A 310 13.96 -7.11 -16.47
CA LEU A 310 14.09 -6.97 -17.92
C LEU A 310 12.75 -7.27 -18.62
N LEU A 311 12.14 -8.41 -18.30
CA LEU A 311 10.87 -8.84 -18.89
C LEU A 311 9.73 -7.88 -18.54
N LEU A 312 9.64 -7.47 -17.28
CA LEU A 312 8.66 -6.47 -16.83
C LEU A 312 8.84 -5.13 -17.54
N ALA A 313 10.07 -4.63 -17.65
CA ALA A 313 10.36 -3.37 -18.33
C ALA A 313 10.00 -3.41 -19.81
N ARG A 314 10.30 -4.52 -20.52
CA ARG A 314 9.92 -4.72 -21.93
C ARG A 314 8.42 -4.71 -22.11
N ALA A 315 7.70 -5.45 -21.27
CA ALA A 315 6.25 -5.52 -21.36
C ALA A 315 5.58 -4.19 -21.03
N CYS A 316 6.02 -3.50 -19.96
CA CYS A 316 5.46 -2.21 -19.56
C CYS A 316 5.76 -1.10 -20.58
N LYS A 317 6.93 -1.11 -21.24
CA LYS A 317 7.27 -0.16 -22.32
C LYS A 317 6.31 -0.24 -23.50
N GLU A 318 5.82 -1.43 -23.83
CA GLU A 318 4.96 -1.68 -24.98
C GLU A 318 3.48 -1.85 -24.64
N ILE A 319 3.09 -1.77 -23.36
CA ILE A 319 1.77 -2.19 -22.86
C ILE A 319 0.57 -1.49 -23.53
N ASN A 320 0.76 -0.24 -23.98
CA ASN A 320 -0.26 0.53 -24.68
C ASN A 320 -0.49 0.05 -26.13
N GLY A 321 0.46 -0.68 -26.72
CA GLY A 321 0.39 -1.23 -28.06
C GLY A 321 -0.01 -2.70 -28.06
N THR A 322 -1.29 -3.01 -28.30
CA THR A 322 -1.81 -4.39 -28.23
C THR A 322 -1.09 -5.40 -29.15
N LYS A 323 -0.53 -4.96 -30.28
CA LYS A 323 0.23 -5.83 -31.20
C LYS A 323 1.68 -6.01 -30.77
N THR A 324 2.34 -4.94 -30.32
CA THR A 324 3.75 -4.94 -29.92
C THR A 324 3.92 -5.66 -28.58
N ALA A 325 3.02 -5.38 -27.61
CA ALA A 325 3.05 -5.96 -26.27
C ALA A 325 2.97 -7.50 -26.20
N ARG A 326 2.40 -8.16 -27.23
CA ARG A 326 2.15 -9.62 -27.21
C ARG A 326 3.40 -10.46 -27.06
N LYS A 327 4.52 -10.05 -27.69
CA LYS A 327 5.76 -10.81 -27.62
C LYS A 327 6.39 -10.67 -26.22
N PRO A 328 6.67 -9.45 -25.70
CA PRO A 328 7.14 -9.28 -24.33
C PRO A 328 6.23 -9.92 -23.27
N ALA A 329 4.91 -9.82 -23.44
CA ALA A 329 3.96 -10.44 -22.52
C ALA A 329 4.07 -11.97 -22.53
N ARG A 330 4.25 -12.59 -23.70
CA ARG A 330 4.46 -14.04 -23.80
C ARG A 330 5.76 -14.49 -23.13
N ASP A 331 6.86 -13.75 -23.35
CA ASP A 331 8.14 -14.08 -22.73
C ASP A 331 8.04 -14.02 -21.20
N PHE A 332 7.33 -13.01 -20.65
CA PHE A 332 7.04 -12.92 -19.23
C PHE A 332 6.11 -14.04 -18.73
N TRP A 333 5.06 -14.36 -19.50
CA TRP A 333 4.11 -15.43 -19.19
C TRP A 333 4.80 -16.78 -19.04
N GLU A 334 5.71 -17.13 -19.96
CA GLU A 334 6.47 -18.37 -19.91
C GLU A 334 7.42 -18.41 -18.70
N ALA A 335 8.10 -17.30 -18.40
CA ALA A 335 8.95 -17.18 -17.21
C ALA A 335 8.16 -17.41 -15.91
N VAL A 336 6.99 -16.77 -15.77
CA VAL A 336 6.11 -16.97 -14.60
C VAL A 336 5.57 -18.39 -14.56
N GLY A 337 5.14 -18.95 -15.69
CA GLY A 337 4.69 -20.35 -15.77
C GLY A 337 5.75 -21.33 -15.26
N ASN A 338 7.02 -21.12 -15.61
CA ASN A 338 8.13 -21.94 -15.12
C ASN A 338 8.40 -21.77 -13.63
N ILE A 339 8.25 -20.55 -13.07
CA ILE A 339 8.40 -20.28 -11.63
C ILE A 339 7.37 -21.08 -10.81
N PHE A 340 6.14 -21.19 -11.30
CA PHE A 340 5.04 -21.89 -10.60
C PHE A 340 4.88 -23.37 -11.00
N SER A 341 5.75 -23.90 -11.86
CA SER A 341 5.72 -25.31 -12.26
C SER A 341 6.55 -26.18 -11.31
N ASP A 342 5.93 -27.25 -10.82
CA ASP A 342 6.63 -28.30 -10.10
C ASP A 342 7.37 -29.19 -11.10
N ASN A 343 8.69 -29.05 -11.15
CA ASN A 343 9.53 -29.89 -11.99
C ASN A 343 9.48 -31.35 -11.49
N LEU A 344 8.55 -32.15 -12.02
CA LEU A 344 8.45 -33.60 -11.77
C LEU A 344 9.56 -34.43 -12.44
N SER A 345 10.60 -33.80 -12.98
CA SER A 345 11.73 -34.48 -13.61
C SER A 345 12.78 -34.97 -12.61
N GLN A 346 12.36 -35.78 -11.63
CA GLN A 346 13.14 -36.90 -11.12
C GLN A 346 12.18 -38.03 -10.72
N LYS A 347 11.63 -38.74 -11.72
CA LYS A 347 11.36 -40.17 -11.53
C LYS A 347 12.69 -40.79 -11.09
N ARG A 348 12.78 -41.20 -9.82
CA ARG A 348 13.92 -41.94 -9.26
C ARG A 348 14.33 -43.04 -10.25
N SER A 349 15.54 -42.94 -10.78
CA SER A 349 16.17 -44.11 -11.39
C SER A 349 16.41 -45.13 -10.29
N ILE A 350 16.02 -46.38 -10.52
CA ILE A 350 16.12 -47.52 -9.60
C ILE A 350 17.58 -47.95 -9.32
N THR A 351 18.56 -47.25 -9.88
CA THR A 351 19.98 -47.51 -9.62
C THR A 351 20.51 -46.53 -8.58
N GLY A 352 20.64 -46.99 -7.34
CA GLY A 352 21.15 -46.26 -6.18
C GLY A 352 22.61 -45.82 -6.30
N ARG A 353 22.87 -44.86 -7.19
CA ARG A 353 24.08 -44.05 -7.20
C ARG A 353 23.67 -42.60 -7.11
N GLU A 354 23.76 -42.05 -5.90
CA GLU A 354 23.76 -40.61 -5.65
C GLU A 354 24.93 -40.00 -6.42
N THR A 355 24.63 -39.48 -7.60
CA THR A 355 25.53 -38.56 -8.29
C THR A 355 25.13 -37.17 -7.84
N MET A 356 25.99 -36.53 -7.04
CA MET A 356 25.87 -35.11 -6.68
C MET A 356 26.04 -34.24 -7.94
N ILE A 357 25.02 -34.19 -8.79
CA ILE A 357 25.03 -33.40 -10.03
C ILE A 357 23.96 -32.31 -9.90
N HIS A 358 24.46 -31.11 -9.63
CA HIS A 358 23.91 -29.78 -9.92
C HIS A 358 22.40 -29.51 -9.74
N ARG A 359 22.10 -28.66 -8.74
CA ARG A 359 20.86 -27.89 -8.53
C ARG A 359 20.45 -26.94 -9.69
N ASN A 360 21.11 -26.97 -10.85
CA ASN A 360 20.99 -25.95 -11.91
C ASN A 360 20.18 -26.41 -13.14
N ASN A 361 19.24 -27.34 -13.01
CA ASN A 361 18.38 -27.76 -14.12
C ASN A 361 16.90 -27.38 -13.92
N SER A 362 16.65 -26.28 -13.20
CA SER A 362 15.34 -25.65 -13.19
C SER A 362 15.24 -24.70 -14.37
N LEU A 363 14.24 -24.88 -15.24
CA LEU A 363 13.89 -23.91 -16.29
C LEU A 363 13.37 -22.58 -15.70
N ALA A 364 13.15 -22.52 -14.37
CA ALA A 364 12.66 -21.34 -13.68
C ALA A 364 13.79 -20.34 -13.40
N VAL A 365 13.49 -19.08 -13.67
CA VAL A 365 14.39 -17.93 -13.49
C VAL A 365 14.75 -17.65 -12.02
N MET A 366 13.84 -17.97 -11.11
CA MET A 366 14.00 -17.84 -9.65
C MET A 366 13.02 -18.75 -8.90
N SER A 367 13.12 -18.82 -7.57
CA SER A 367 12.17 -19.58 -6.74
C SER A 367 10.84 -18.83 -6.56
N LYS A 368 9.77 -19.58 -6.27
CA LYS A 368 8.43 -19.05 -5.95
C LYS A 368 8.49 -18.01 -4.82
N GLU A 369 9.22 -18.31 -3.74
CA GLU A 369 9.34 -17.43 -2.58
C GLU A 369 10.08 -16.13 -2.93
N SER A 370 11.16 -16.24 -3.72
CA SER A 370 11.95 -15.09 -4.16
C SER A 370 11.12 -14.16 -5.03
N PHE A 371 10.30 -14.72 -5.94
CA PHE A 371 9.37 -13.94 -6.77
C PHE A 371 8.31 -13.22 -5.94
N CYS A 372 7.69 -13.90 -4.98
CA CYS A 372 6.71 -13.27 -4.08
C CYS A 372 7.32 -12.14 -3.24
N GLN A 373 8.54 -12.30 -2.72
CA GLN A 373 9.23 -11.24 -1.97
C GLN A 373 9.65 -10.07 -2.87
N PHE A 374 10.04 -10.35 -4.11
CA PHE A 374 10.38 -9.32 -5.09
C PHE A 374 9.16 -8.45 -5.42
N ILE A 375 8.00 -9.07 -5.68
CA ILE A 375 6.75 -8.35 -6.00
C ILE A 375 6.33 -7.39 -4.88
N LYS A 376 6.49 -7.76 -3.61
CA LYS A 376 6.15 -6.91 -2.45
C LYS A 376 6.94 -5.61 -2.38
N LYS A 377 8.01 -5.46 -3.16
CA LYS A 377 8.84 -4.27 -3.19
C LYS A 377 8.50 -3.34 -4.38
N ILE A 378 7.68 -3.81 -5.32
CA ILE A 378 7.22 -3.03 -6.46
C ILE A 378 6.10 -2.08 -6.02
N LYS A 379 6.20 -0.80 -6.36
CA LYS A 379 5.20 0.23 -6.05
C LYS A 379 4.59 0.86 -7.29
N GLU A 380 5.20 0.65 -8.46
CA GLU A 380 4.75 1.29 -9.70
C GLU A 380 3.42 0.70 -10.20
N PRO A 381 2.36 1.52 -10.39
CA PRO A 381 1.01 1.03 -10.70
C PRO A 381 0.87 0.27 -12.03
N THR A 382 1.66 0.62 -13.04
CA THR A 382 1.62 -0.04 -14.36
C THR A 382 2.16 -1.46 -14.24
N ILE A 383 3.29 -1.65 -13.54
CA ILE A 383 3.85 -2.97 -13.26
C ILE A 383 2.87 -3.78 -12.41
N LEU A 384 2.34 -3.21 -11.33
CA LEU A 384 1.39 -3.91 -10.46
C LEU A 384 0.16 -4.38 -11.25
N SER A 385 -0.40 -3.51 -12.09
CA SER A 385 -1.54 -3.87 -12.96
C SER A 385 -1.18 -4.96 -13.97
N PHE A 386 0.01 -4.92 -14.54
CA PHE A 386 0.50 -5.95 -15.45
C PHE A 386 0.69 -7.30 -14.74
N LEU A 387 1.33 -7.31 -13.56
CA LEU A 387 1.50 -8.49 -12.71
C LEU A 387 0.15 -9.10 -12.31
N ILE A 388 -0.78 -8.26 -11.84
CA ILE A 388 -2.14 -8.69 -11.46
C ILE A 388 -2.77 -9.34 -12.68
N SER A 389 -2.71 -8.70 -13.85
CA SER A 389 -3.33 -9.25 -15.04
C SER A 389 -2.77 -10.62 -15.47
N CYS A 390 -1.44 -10.80 -15.36
CA CYS A 390 -0.78 -12.05 -15.69
C CYS A 390 -1.22 -13.18 -14.73
N LEU A 391 -1.12 -12.94 -13.42
CA LEU A 391 -1.37 -13.97 -12.42
C LEU A 391 -2.86 -14.33 -12.33
N THR A 392 -3.78 -13.36 -12.44
CA THR A 392 -5.22 -13.65 -12.48
C THR A 392 -5.60 -14.41 -13.74
N LYS A 393 -5.00 -14.07 -14.90
CA LYS A 393 -5.26 -14.81 -16.14
C LYS A 393 -4.76 -16.25 -16.05
N LEU A 394 -3.57 -16.48 -15.50
CA LEU A 394 -3.07 -17.84 -15.21
C LEU A 394 -4.03 -18.59 -14.27
N TYR A 395 -4.44 -17.95 -13.19
CA TYR A 395 -5.35 -18.54 -12.21
C TYR A 395 -6.69 -18.94 -12.84
N ASN A 396 -7.30 -18.06 -13.66
CA ASN A 396 -8.56 -18.33 -14.33
C ASN A 396 -8.46 -19.55 -15.27
N ILE A 397 -7.39 -19.67 -16.05
CA ILE A 397 -7.18 -20.82 -16.94
C ILE A 397 -7.05 -22.12 -16.14
N LEU A 398 -6.36 -22.10 -14.99
CA LEU A 398 -6.12 -23.30 -14.19
C LEU A 398 -7.35 -23.72 -13.37
N LYS A 399 -8.20 -22.78 -12.93
CA LYS A 399 -9.43 -23.07 -12.20
C LYS A 399 -10.58 -23.50 -13.10
N ASP A 400 -10.60 -23.06 -14.36
CA ASP A 400 -11.59 -23.41 -15.39
C ASP A 400 -13.06 -23.28 -14.92
N ASN A 401 -13.37 -22.22 -14.16
CA ASN A 401 -14.72 -21.92 -13.71
C ASN A 401 -15.20 -20.59 -14.28
N ILE A 402 -15.92 -20.68 -15.39
CA ILE A 402 -16.49 -19.53 -16.12
C ILE A 402 -17.41 -18.69 -15.22
N SER A 403 -18.08 -19.32 -14.25
CA SER A 403 -19.04 -18.61 -13.39
C SER A 403 -18.40 -17.71 -12.33
N SER A 404 -17.11 -17.91 -12.04
CA SER A 404 -16.32 -17.20 -11.04
C SER A 404 -15.01 -16.65 -11.62
N GLU A 405 -14.98 -16.33 -12.92
CA GLU A 405 -13.80 -15.77 -13.58
C GLU A 405 -13.40 -14.44 -12.95
N ILE A 406 -12.13 -14.27 -12.61
CA ILE A 406 -11.60 -13.06 -11.98
C ILE A 406 -11.28 -12.01 -13.04
N PHE A 407 -11.71 -10.77 -12.83
CA PHE A 407 -11.38 -9.65 -13.70
C PHE A 407 -9.88 -9.45 -13.85
N SER A 408 -9.44 -9.24 -15.09
CA SER A 408 -8.05 -9.01 -15.46
C SER A 408 -8.00 -7.88 -16.48
N ASN A 409 -7.08 -6.93 -16.30
CA ASN A 409 -6.77 -5.94 -17.32
C ASN A 409 -5.96 -6.58 -18.46
N TYR A 410 -5.88 -5.92 -19.61
CA TYR A 410 -5.01 -6.35 -20.73
C TYR A 410 -5.25 -7.78 -21.27
N ILE A 411 -6.44 -8.37 -21.10
CA ILE A 411 -6.74 -9.78 -21.47
C ILE A 411 -6.25 -10.16 -22.89
N THR A 412 -6.30 -9.23 -23.84
CA THR A 412 -5.94 -9.46 -25.25
C THR A 412 -4.46 -9.70 -25.53
N ILE A 413 -3.55 -9.41 -24.57
CA ILE A 413 -2.10 -9.60 -24.76
C ILE A 413 -1.64 -10.99 -24.32
N TRP A 414 -2.43 -11.68 -23.48
CA TRP A 414 -2.07 -12.95 -22.87
C TRP A 414 -2.45 -14.15 -23.76
N PRO A 415 -1.67 -15.25 -23.71
CA PRO A 415 -2.08 -16.52 -24.31
C PRO A 415 -3.39 -17.05 -23.71
N THR A 416 -4.15 -17.81 -24.49
CA THR A 416 -5.41 -18.43 -24.02
C THR A 416 -5.20 -19.78 -23.34
N ASN A 417 -4.09 -20.46 -23.61
CA ASN A 417 -3.79 -21.80 -23.13
C ASN A 417 -2.42 -21.84 -22.43
N ILE A 418 -2.27 -22.76 -21.49
CA ILE A 418 -1.01 -23.03 -20.78
C ILE A 418 -0.50 -24.40 -21.18
N ASN A 419 0.80 -24.49 -21.49
CA ASN A 419 1.48 -25.76 -21.69
C ASN A 419 1.74 -26.41 -20.32
N ASN A 420 1.43 -27.71 -20.17
CA ASN A 420 1.64 -28.47 -18.93
C ASN A 420 0.89 -27.94 -17.70
N SER A 421 -0.39 -27.58 -17.84
CA SER A 421 -1.23 -27.11 -16.72
C SER A 421 -1.24 -28.04 -15.49
N SER A 422 -1.08 -29.36 -15.69
CA SER A 422 -1.04 -30.35 -14.60
C SER A 422 0.21 -30.28 -13.73
N ALA A 423 1.29 -29.65 -14.20
CA ALA A 423 2.53 -29.50 -13.44
C ALA A 423 2.53 -28.21 -12.60
N MET A 424 1.55 -27.32 -12.78
CA MET A 424 1.51 -26.04 -12.08
C MET A 424 0.94 -26.17 -10.67
N ASP A 425 1.63 -25.55 -9.72
CA ASP A 425 1.19 -25.44 -8.34
C ASP A 425 0.10 -24.37 -8.21
N THR A 426 -1.15 -24.81 -8.35
CA THR A 426 -2.33 -23.94 -8.27
C THR A 426 -2.52 -23.28 -6.90
N ALA A 427 -2.03 -23.90 -5.81
CA ALA A 427 -2.16 -23.37 -4.47
C ALA A 427 -1.18 -22.21 -4.26
N ALA A 428 0.10 -22.40 -4.60
CA ALA A 428 1.09 -21.34 -4.52
C ALA A 428 0.75 -20.15 -5.43
N LEU A 429 0.16 -20.40 -6.61
CA LEU A 429 -0.33 -19.33 -7.48
C LEU A 429 -1.46 -18.52 -6.82
N ALA A 430 -2.43 -19.20 -6.19
CA ALA A 430 -3.54 -18.55 -5.49
C ALA A 430 -3.05 -17.68 -4.32
N GLU A 431 -2.09 -18.18 -3.55
CA GLU A 431 -1.43 -17.43 -2.48
C GLU A 431 -0.69 -16.19 -3.03
N CYS A 432 0.03 -16.35 -4.16
CA CYS A 432 0.73 -15.25 -4.81
C CYS A 432 -0.23 -14.16 -5.32
N VAL A 433 -1.36 -14.55 -5.94
CA VAL A 433 -2.42 -13.61 -6.37
C VAL A 433 -2.94 -12.82 -5.17
N SER A 434 -3.29 -13.51 -4.07
CA SER A 434 -3.81 -12.86 -2.86
C SER A 434 -2.80 -11.91 -2.24
N LEU A 435 -1.53 -12.32 -2.20
CA LEU A 435 -0.40 -11.53 -1.69
C LEU A 435 -0.16 -10.28 -2.55
N LEU A 436 -0.19 -10.42 -3.87
CA LEU A 436 -0.04 -9.29 -4.80
C LEU A 436 -1.21 -8.32 -4.68
N MET A 437 -2.44 -8.80 -4.57
CA MET A 437 -3.63 -7.94 -4.43
C MET A 437 -3.61 -7.15 -3.13
N HIS A 438 -3.31 -7.80 -2.01
CA HIS A 438 -3.17 -7.12 -0.72
C HIS A 438 -2.07 -6.05 -0.77
N HIS A 439 -0.94 -6.38 -1.41
CA HIS A 439 0.14 -5.43 -1.60
C HIS A 439 -0.27 -4.24 -2.49
N ALA A 440 -0.89 -4.49 -3.64
CA ALA A 440 -1.31 -3.44 -4.57
C ALA A 440 -2.32 -2.48 -3.93
N LEU A 441 -3.35 -3.00 -3.24
CA LEU A 441 -4.32 -2.19 -2.52
C LEU A 441 -3.71 -1.43 -1.33
N SER A 442 -2.60 -1.91 -0.75
CA SER A 442 -1.86 -1.12 0.26
C SER A 442 -1.13 0.09 -0.35
N GLN A 443 -0.80 0.04 -1.65
CA GLN A 443 -0.14 1.13 -2.37
C GLN A 443 -1.13 2.16 -2.91
N ASP A 444 -2.25 1.71 -3.49
CA ASP A 444 -3.34 2.57 -3.97
C ASP A 444 -4.70 1.92 -3.63
N PRO A 445 -5.28 2.25 -2.46
CA PRO A 445 -6.55 1.68 -2.00
C PRO A 445 -7.75 2.07 -2.86
N LEU A 446 -7.65 3.14 -3.66
CA LEU A 446 -8.76 3.69 -4.43
C LEU A 446 -8.70 3.30 -5.91
N ASN A 447 -7.82 2.38 -6.31
CA ASN A 447 -7.73 1.93 -7.69
C ASN A 447 -8.97 1.10 -8.10
N PRO A 448 -9.84 1.58 -9.01
CA PRO A 448 -11.11 0.89 -9.29
C PRO A 448 -10.94 -0.49 -9.92
N SER A 449 -9.94 -0.66 -10.79
CA SER A 449 -9.68 -1.94 -11.43
C SER A 449 -9.19 -2.98 -10.44
N TRP A 450 -8.33 -2.59 -9.49
CA TRP A 450 -7.83 -3.51 -8.48
C TRP A 450 -8.92 -3.89 -7.48
N LEU A 451 -9.75 -2.93 -7.06
CA LEU A 451 -10.91 -3.19 -6.22
C LEU A 451 -11.90 -4.16 -6.89
N ARG A 452 -12.14 -4.00 -8.21
CA ARG A 452 -12.95 -4.95 -8.99
C ARG A 452 -12.34 -6.34 -9.00
N THR A 453 -11.03 -6.48 -9.25
CA THR A 453 -10.34 -7.77 -9.21
C THR A 453 -10.44 -8.42 -7.82
N GLU A 454 -10.27 -7.64 -6.75
CA GLU A 454 -10.39 -8.14 -5.37
C GLU A 454 -11.83 -8.60 -5.06
N ALA A 455 -12.84 -7.85 -5.51
CA ALA A 455 -14.23 -8.25 -5.38
C ALA A 455 -14.50 -9.62 -6.04
N ASP A 456 -13.96 -9.84 -7.23
CA ASP A 456 -14.07 -11.11 -7.94
C ASP A 456 -13.34 -12.27 -7.22
N ILE A 457 -12.19 -12.00 -6.60
CA ILE A 457 -11.48 -12.98 -5.76
C ILE A 457 -12.33 -13.37 -4.55
N GLN A 458 -12.90 -12.39 -3.85
CA GLN A 458 -13.79 -12.64 -2.71
C GLN A 458 -15.05 -13.40 -3.14
N PHE A 459 -15.60 -13.07 -4.31
CA PHE A 459 -16.72 -13.79 -4.91
C PHE A 459 -16.37 -15.26 -5.18
N ALA A 460 -15.20 -15.53 -5.78
CA ALA A 460 -14.73 -16.89 -6.04
C ALA A 460 -14.50 -17.70 -4.75
N HIS A 461 -14.19 -17.04 -3.64
CA HIS A 461 -14.09 -17.64 -2.30
C HIS A 461 -15.43 -17.75 -1.55
N ASN A 462 -16.55 -17.45 -2.21
CA ASN A 462 -17.91 -17.44 -1.64
C ASN A 462 -18.10 -16.43 -0.48
N GLN A 463 -17.25 -15.39 -0.40
CA GLN A 463 -17.37 -14.31 0.58
C GLN A 463 -18.23 -13.17 0.02
N TYR A 464 -19.54 -13.44 -0.13
CA TYR A 464 -20.46 -12.56 -0.87
C TYR A 464 -20.59 -11.14 -0.29
N SER A 465 -20.56 -11.00 1.05
CA SER A 465 -20.62 -9.68 1.70
C SER A 465 -19.36 -8.85 1.41
N CYS A 466 -18.17 -9.47 1.53
CA CYS A 466 -16.90 -8.83 1.19
C CYS A 466 -16.80 -8.50 -0.31
N ALA A 467 -17.29 -9.39 -1.18
CA ALA A 467 -17.34 -9.13 -2.61
C ALA A 467 -18.23 -7.92 -2.92
N MET A 468 -19.43 -7.85 -2.32
CA MET A 468 -20.33 -6.70 -2.46
C MET A 468 -19.69 -5.39 -1.99
N LYS A 469 -18.98 -5.43 -0.85
CA LYS A 469 -18.19 -4.31 -0.34
C LYS A 469 -17.20 -3.78 -1.39
N TYR A 470 -16.32 -4.63 -1.92
CA TYR A 470 -15.30 -4.21 -2.88
C TYR A 470 -15.88 -3.80 -4.24
N TYR A 471 -16.98 -4.41 -4.72
CA TYR A 471 -17.67 -3.91 -5.91
C TYR A 471 -18.16 -2.48 -5.70
N LEU A 472 -18.74 -2.17 -4.54
CA LEU A 472 -19.21 -0.82 -4.22
C LEU A 472 -18.04 0.16 -4.09
N GLU A 473 -16.94 -0.22 -3.43
CA GLU A 473 -15.72 0.62 -3.36
C GLU A 473 -15.16 0.94 -4.75
N ALA A 474 -15.09 -0.06 -5.65
CA ALA A 474 -14.65 0.13 -7.03
C ALA A 474 -15.56 1.14 -7.76
N GLY A 475 -16.88 1.00 -7.59
CA GLY A 475 -17.88 1.90 -8.16
C GLY A 475 -17.73 3.32 -7.62
N LEU A 476 -17.59 3.48 -6.30
CA LEU A 476 -17.40 4.77 -5.63
C LEU A 476 -16.15 5.49 -6.12
N ALA A 477 -15.02 4.78 -6.16
CA ALA A 477 -13.74 5.33 -6.59
C ALA A 477 -13.76 5.77 -8.06
N ALA A 478 -14.47 5.04 -8.93
CA ALA A 478 -14.58 5.38 -10.34
C ALA A 478 -15.59 6.49 -10.68
N SER A 479 -16.54 6.79 -9.78
CA SER A 479 -17.71 7.64 -10.07
C SER A 479 -17.92 8.81 -9.10
N ASN A 480 -16.96 9.04 -8.21
CA ASN A 480 -17.01 10.08 -7.19
C ASN A 480 -18.33 10.03 -6.39
N TYR A 481 -18.52 8.94 -5.66
CA TYR A 481 -19.73 8.67 -4.87
C TYR A 481 -21.02 8.51 -5.69
N PHE A 482 -20.92 7.82 -6.84
CA PHE A 482 -22.03 7.61 -7.80
C PHE A 482 -22.68 8.92 -8.24
N SER A 483 -21.91 10.01 -8.27
CA SER A 483 -22.37 11.32 -8.76
C SER A 483 -22.45 11.36 -10.28
N ILE A 484 -21.64 10.53 -10.93
CA ILE A 484 -21.67 10.27 -12.37
C ILE A 484 -21.87 8.76 -12.61
N PRO A 485 -22.31 8.34 -13.81
CA PRO A 485 -22.36 6.92 -14.16
C PRO A 485 -20.99 6.24 -14.01
N VAL A 486 -20.97 5.03 -13.46
CA VAL A 486 -19.75 4.24 -13.34
C VAL A 486 -19.25 3.86 -14.74
N PRO A 487 -17.95 4.04 -15.06
CA PRO A 487 -17.40 3.64 -16.36
C PRO A 487 -17.63 2.16 -16.65
N HIS A 488 -18.00 1.84 -17.90
CA HIS A 488 -18.27 0.47 -18.35
C HIS A 488 -17.12 -0.53 -18.09
N PRO A 489 -15.82 -0.17 -18.20
CA PRO A 489 -14.73 -1.09 -17.85
C PRO A 489 -14.70 -1.50 -16.37
N ILE A 490 -15.35 -0.74 -15.49
CA ILE A 490 -15.45 -1.05 -14.06
C ILE A 490 -16.76 -1.79 -13.79
N TYR A 491 -17.89 -1.26 -14.22
CA TYR A 491 -19.20 -1.91 -14.11
C TYR A 491 -19.72 -2.33 -15.48
N ASP A 492 -19.47 -3.59 -15.81
CA ASP A 492 -20.12 -4.26 -16.94
C ASP A 492 -21.25 -5.17 -16.45
N GLU A 493 -21.91 -5.82 -17.41
CA GLU A 493 -23.01 -6.73 -17.13
C GLU A 493 -22.59 -7.91 -16.22
N GLN A 494 -21.34 -8.37 -16.31
CA GLN A 494 -20.85 -9.46 -15.47
C GLN A 494 -20.78 -9.04 -14.00
N VAL A 495 -20.33 -7.81 -13.71
CA VAL A 495 -20.31 -7.28 -12.34
C VAL A 495 -21.72 -7.25 -11.76
N TYR A 496 -22.70 -6.71 -12.48
CA TYR A 496 -24.09 -6.70 -12.00
C TYR A 496 -24.63 -8.12 -11.78
N ARG A 497 -24.33 -9.08 -12.67
CA ARG A 497 -24.70 -10.49 -12.49
C ARG A 497 -24.07 -11.11 -11.24
N LYS A 498 -22.83 -10.74 -10.89
CA LYS A 498 -22.18 -11.18 -9.65
C LYS A 498 -22.77 -10.51 -8.42
N MET A 499 -23.07 -9.21 -8.47
CA MET A 499 -23.77 -8.49 -7.40
C MET A 499 -25.18 -9.08 -7.14
N ILE A 500 -25.92 -9.42 -8.20
CA ILE A 500 -27.22 -10.13 -8.11
C ILE A 500 -27.03 -11.46 -7.36
N LYS A 501 -26.01 -12.25 -7.72
CA LYS A 501 -25.71 -13.51 -7.01
C LYS A 501 -25.34 -13.25 -5.54
N CYS A 502 -24.51 -12.25 -5.24
CA CYS A 502 -24.16 -11.88 -3.87
C CYS A 502 -25.42 -11.58 -3.05
N CYS A 503 -26.28 -10.68 -3.51
CA CYS A 503 -27.52 -10.33 -2.81
C CYS A 503 -28.46 -11.54 -2.65
N SER A 504 -28.52 -12.43 -3.64
CA SER A 504 -29.32 -13.66 -3.56
C SER A 504 -28.82 -14.59 -2.45
N TYR A 505 -27.51 -14.83 -2.36
CA TYR A 505 -26.93 -15.64 -1.29
C TYR A 505 -27.00 -15.00 0.10
N LEU A 506 -27.03 -13.66 0.16
CA LEU A 506 -27.25 -12.89 1.39
C LEU A 506 -28.74 -12.76 1.76
N GLN A 507 -29.64 -13.36 0.97
CA GLN A 507 -31.10 -13.31 1.18
C GLN A 507 -31.69 -11.88 1.15
N CYS A 508 -31.04 -10.99 0.40
CA CYS A 508 -31.48 -9.61 0.10
C CYS A 508 -32.27 -9.58 -1.22
N HIS A 509 -33.46 -10.17 -1.21
CA HIS A 509 -34.22 -10.46 -2.43
C HIS A 509 -34.84 -9.23 -3.12
N THR A 510 -35.10 -8.15 -2.39
CA THR A 510 -35.56 -6.88 -2.99
C THR A 510 -34.41 -6.19 -3.71
N GLN A 511 -33.20 -6.22 -3.13
CA GLN A 511 -31.98 -5.73 -3.79
C GLN A 511 -31.69 -6.51 -5.09
N VAL A 512 -31.89 -7.84 -5.08
CA VAL A 512 -31.79 -8.67 -6.30
C VAL A 512 -32.71 -8.16 -7.40
N ALA A 513 -34.00 -7.97 -7.10
CA ALA A 513 -34.97 -7.49 -8.08
C ALA A 513 -34.61 -6.12 -8.64
N ILE A 514 -34.08 -5.22 -7.81
CA ILE A 514 -33.62 -3.90 -8.25
C ILE A 514 -32.39 -4.02 -9.17
N LEU A 515 -31.39 -4.81 -8.78
CA LEU A 515 -30.17 -5.04 -9.58
C LEU A 515 -30.46 -5.71 -10.92
N CYS A 516 -31.51 -6.53 -11.04
CA CYS A 516 -31.94 -7.09 -12.31
C CYS A 516 -32.30 -6.02 -13.36
N GLN A 517 -32.69 -4.81 -12.94
CA GLN A 517 -32.96 -3.69 -13.84
C GLN A 517 -31.66 -3.02 -14.35
N PHE A 518 -30.50 -3.25 -13.72
CA PHE A 518 -29.21 -2.67 -14.14
C PHE A 518 -28.62 -3.36 -15.37
N LEU A 519 -29.11 -4.55 -15.71
CA LEU A 519 -28.72 -5.29 -16.91
C LEU A 519 -29.26 -4.59 -18.17
N GLU A 520 -28.58 -4.77 -19.31
CA GLU A 520 -29.05 -4.25 -20.60
C GLU A 520 -30.45 -4.79 -20.93
N ASN A 521 -30.65 -6.09 -20.69
CA ASN A 521 -31.95 -6.73 -20.73
C ASN A 521 -32.37 -7.11 -19.31
N ILE A 522 -33.51 -6.60 -18.85
CA ILE A 522 -34.02 -6.86 -17.51
C ILE A 522 -34.29 -8.36 -17.33
N ASP A 523 -33.67 -8.97 -16.30
CA ASP A 523 -33.88 -10.37 -15.96
C ASP A 523 -35.12 -10.55 -15.06
N TYR A 524 -36.30 -10.51 -15.68
CA TYR A 524 -37.59 -10.71 -15.01
C TYR A 524 -37.69 -12.07 -14.32
N THR A 525 -37.07 -13.11 -14.88
CA THR A 525 -37.17 -14.47 -14.33
C THR A 525 -36.53 -14.53 -12.95
N THR A 526 -35.33 -13.98 -12.81
CA THR A 526 -34.62 -13.91 -11.54
C THR A 526 -35.31 -12.93 -10.58
N ALA A 527 -35.73 -11.75 -11.06
CA ALA A 527 -36.42 -10.75 -10.24
C ALA A 527 -37.72 -11.28 -9.63
N PHE A 528 -38.61 -11.88 -10.42
CA PHE A 528 -39.89 -12.41 -9.93
C PHE A 528 -39.71 -13.58 -8.98
N LYS A 529 -38.73 -14.46 -9.22
CA LYS A 529 -38.40 -15.55 -8.29
C LYS A 529 -37.91 -15.01 -6.95
N ALA A 530 -36.99 -14.06 -6.95
CA ALA A 530 -36.48 -13.46 -5.72
C ALA A 530 -37.61 -12.80 -4.90
N LEU A 531 -38.49 -12.03 -5.56
CA LEU A 531 -39.61 -11.37 -4.88
C LEU A 531 -40.64 -12.34 -4.29
N GLN A 532 -40.76 -13.56 -4.83
CA GLN A 532 -41.64 -14.61 -4.29
C GLN A 532 -41.13 -15.22 -2.99
N GLU A 533 -39.87 -15.00 -2.62
CA GLU A 533 -39.34 -15.47 -1.34
C GLU A 533 -40.07 -14.81 -0.16
N THR A 534 -40.18 -15.53 0.94
CA THR A 534 -40.84 -15.06 2.17
C THR A 534 -39.83 -14.62 3.23
N THR A 535 -38.62 -15.17 3.18
CA THR A 535 -37.55 -14.86 4.12
C THR A 535 -36.65 -13.80 3.49
N ILE A 536 -36.80 -12.56 3.92
CA ILE A 536 -36.11 -11.41 3.32
C ILE A 536 -35.34 -10.69 4.42
N TYR A 537 -34.04 -10.46 4.19
CA TYR A 537 -33.14 -9.76 5.12
C TYR A 537 -32.76 -8.34 4.65
N ASP A 538 -33.51 -7.79 3.70
CA ASP A 538 -33.43 -6.38 3.32
C ASP A 538 -34.68 -5.59 3.75
N ALA A 539 -34.54 -4.26 3.83
CA ALA A 539 -35.62 -3.34 4.18
C ALA A 539 -36.59 -3.14 3.00
N GLN A 540 -37.29 -4.22 2.65
CA GLN A 540 -38.12 -4.42 1.45
C GLN A 540 -38.95 -3.19 1.03
N ASP A 541 -39.68 -2.58 1.97
CA ASP A 541 -40.63 -1.50 1.70
C ASP A 541 -39.97 -0.14 1.40
N ILE A 542 -38.77 0.09 1.93
CA ILE A 542 -37.96 1.29 1.64
C ILE A 542 -37.44 1.24 0.20
N TYR A 543 -37.23 0.03 -0.33
CA TYR A 543 -36.56 -0.16 -1.61
C TYR A 543 -37.46 0.03 -2.84
N TYR A 544 -38.79 0.07 -2.71
CA TYR A 544 -39.70 0.19 -3.86
C TYR A 544 -39.49 1.46 -4.70
N TYR A 545 -39.02 2.55 -4.09
CA TYR A 545 -38.77 3.80 -4.82
C TYR A 545 -37.60 3.69 -5.83
N PHE A 546 -36.70 2.71 -5.65
CA PHE A 546 -35.60 2.47 -6.58
C PHE A 546 -36.00 1.59 -7.77
N ILE A 547 -37.25 1.11 -7.83
CA ILE A 547 -37.76 0.34 -8.97
C ILE A 547 -38.31 1.32 -10.00
N TRP A 548 -37.80 1.26 -11.23
CA TRP A 548 -38.28 2.07 -12.35
C TRP A 548 -39.01 1.25 -13.41
N ASP A 549 -38.87 -0.08 -13.38
CA ASP A 549 -39.60 -0.97 -14.27
C ASP A 549 -41.03 -1.20 -13.76
N LEU A 550 -42.01 -0.89 -14.61
CA LEU A 550 -43.42 -1.00 -14.29
C LEU A 550 -43.88 -2.46 -14.11
N SER A 551 -43.33 -3.38 -14.90
CA SER A 551 -43.69 -4.80 -14.82
C SER A 551 -43.33 -5.39 -13.46
N ILE A 552 -42.18 -5.01 -12.91
CA ILE A 552 -41.76 -5.40 -11.56
C ILE A 552 -42.69 -4.81 -10.49
N LEU A 553 -43.05 -3.53 -10.59
CA LEU A 553 -43.99 -2.88 -9.66
C LEU A 553 -45.39 -3.51 -9.72
N GLU A 554 -45.90 -3.81 -10.91
CA GLU A 554 -47.19 -4.48 -11.11
C GLU A 554 -47.19 -5.88 -10.49
N PHE A 555 -46.13 -6.65 -10.75
CA PHE A 555 -45.95 -7.97 -10.16
C PHE A 555 -45.92 -7.90 -8.62
N LEU A 556 -45.18 -6.95 -8.04
CA LEU A 556 -45.14 -6.70 -6.59
C LEU A 556 -46.52 -6.36 -6.03
N SER A 557 -47.27 -5.48 -6.69
CA SER A 557 -48.62 -5.10 -6.27
C SER A 557 -49.57 -6.31 -6.23
N HIS A 558 -49.52 -7.15 -7.26
CA HIS A 558 -50.27 -8.39 -7.32
C HIS A 558 -49.83 -9.37 -6.22
N LEU A 559 -48.52 -9.51 -5.98
CA LEU A 559 -47.97 -10.39 -4.95
C LEU A 559 -48.43 -9.98 -3.54
N HIS A 560 -48.35 -8.69 -3.19
CA HIS A 560 -48.82 -8.18 -1.90
C HIS A 560 -50.33 -8.33 -1.75
N ALA A 561 -51.11 -8.12 -2.82
CA ALA A 561 -52.54 -8.37 -2.81
C ALA A 561 -52.86 -9.85 -2.50
N LYS A 562 -52.15 -10.78 -3.14
CA LYS A 562 -52.30 -12.23 -2.93
C LYS A 562 -51.91 -12.65 -1.51
N ARG A 563 -50.92 -11.99 -0.90
CA ARG A 563 -50.47 -12.25 0.48
C ARG A 563 -51.31 -11.53 1.56
N GLY A 564 -52.26 -10.67 1.17
CA GLY A 564 -53.06 -9.87 2.11
C GLY A 564 -52.31 -8.67 2.72
N GLU A 565 -51.15 -8.31 2.18
CA GLU A 565 -50.25 -7.26 2.68
C GLU A 565 -50.68 -5.87 2.15
N GLN A 566 -51.83 -5.36 2.62
CA GLN A 566 -52.44 -4.15 2.06
C GLN A 566 -51.58 -2.88 2.20
N VAL A 567 -50.81 -2.75 3.29
CA VAL A 567 -49.93 -1.58 3.51
C VAL A 567 -48.82 -1.52 2.46
N LYS A 568 -48.13 -2.66 2.23
CA LYS A 568 -47.08 -2.77 1.21
C LYS A 568 -47.63 -2.58 -0.20
N LYS A 569 -48.81 -3.15 -0.47
CA LYS A 569 -49.53 -2.89 -1.74
C LYS A 569 -49.75 -1.39 -1.96
N GLN A 570 -50.21 -0.66 -0.95
CA GLN A 570 -50.41 0.79 -1.07
C GLN A 570 -49.09 1.55 -1.32
N GLN A 571 -47.98 1.14 -0.70
CA GLN A 571 -46.66 1.73 -0.97
C GLN A 571 -46.21 1.47 -2.42
N VAL A 572 -46.39 0.25 -2.93
CA VAL A 572 -46.09 -0.08 -4.33
C VAL A 572 -46.97 0.74 -5.29
N MET A 573 -48.27 0.90 -5.00
CA MET A 573 -49.16 1.74 -5.81
C MET A 573 -48.73 3.21 -5.82
N LYS A 574 -48.17 3.71 -4.71
CA LYS A 574 -47.59 5.06 -4.67
C LYS A 574 -46.33 5.17 -5.53
N ALA A 575 -45.48 4.15 -5.53
CA ALA A 575 -44.30 4.10 -6.41
C ALA A 575 -44.70 4.05 -7.89
N LEU A 576 -45.69 3.22 -8.23
CA LEU A 576 -46.24 3.12 -9.60
C LEU A 576 -46.88 4.43 -10.08
N GLY A 577 -47.48 5.19 -9.15
CA GLY A 577 -48.09 6.49 -9.44
C GLY A 577 -47.12 7.68 -9.54
N GLN A 578 -45.80 7.47 -9.48
CA GLN A 578 -44.83 8.56 -9.64
C GLN A 578 -44.81 9.06 -11.09
N MET A 579 -44.91 10.39 -11.27
CA MET A 579 -45.07 11.00 -12.59
C MET A 579 -43.86 10.82 -13.52
N ASP A 580 -42.68 10.64 -12.94
CA ASP A 580 -41.42 10.46 -13.66
C ASP A 580 -41.28 9.05 -14.27
N LEU A 581 -42.10 8.08 -13.85
CA LEU A 581 -42.17 6.72 -14.43
C LEU A 581 -43.23 6.56 -15.52
N ASN A 582 -43.92 7.64 -15.89
CA ASN A 582 -44.95 7.58 -16.92
C ASN A 582 -44.34 7.25 -18.29
N VAL A 583 -44.75 6.13 -18.90
CA VAL A 583 -44.27 5.67 -20.23
C VAL A 583 -44.50 6.69 -21.33
N CYS A 584 -45.46 7.61 -21.16
CA CYS A 584 -45.71 8.70 -22.10
C CYS A 584 -44.72 9.87 -21.98
N ASN A 585 -43.82 9.87 -21.00
CA ASN A 585 -42.78 10.89 -20.88
C ASN A 585 -41.75 10.76 -22.04
N PRO A 586 -41.12 11.87 -22.44
CA PRO A 586 -39.95 11.85 -23.31
C PRO A 586 -38.83 10.94 -22.78
N GLU A 587 -38.07 10.33 -23.68
CA GLU A 587 -37.01 9.38 -23.35
C GLU A 587 -35.96 9.98 -22.40
N ASP A 588 -35.59 11.25 -22.59
CA ASP A 588 -34.61 11.93 -21.74
C ASP A 588 -35.06 11.99 -20.27
N ILE A 589 -36.35 12.23 -20.02
CA ILE A 589 -36.92 12.27 -18.66
C ILE A 589 -36.90 10.87 -18.04
N LEU A 590 -37.24 9.84 -18.82
CA LEU A 590 -37.19 8.45 -18.36
C LEU A 590 -35.75 8.03 -18.04
N GLN A 591 -34.79 8.40 -18.89
CA GLN A 591 -33.36 8.12 -18.68
C GLN A 591 -32.83 8.83 -17.42
N GLU A 592 -33.18 10.10 -17.21
CA GLU A 592 -32.79 10.85 -16.00
C GLU A 592 -33.41 10.23 -14.74
N ALA A 593 -34.70 9.88 -14.78
CA ALA A 593 -35.41 9.22 -13.69
C ALA A 593 -34.80 7.86 -13.34
N THR A 594 -34.41 7.07 -14.35
CA THR A 594 -33.68 5.81 -14.18
C THR A 594 -32.30 6.05 -13.58
N GLN A 595 -31.52 7.00 -14.12
CA GLN A 595 -30.16 7.26 -13.64
C GLN A 595 -30.16 7.76 -12.19
N HIS A 596 -31.10 8.63 -11.83
CA HIS A 596 -31.29 9.12 -10.47
C HIS A 596 -31.57 7.96 -9.49
N ARG A 597 -32.48 7.04 -9.85
CA ARG A 597 -32.78 5.83 -9.05
C ARG A 597 -31.57 4.91 -8.95
N LYS A 598 -30.86 4.66 -10.05
CA LYS A 598 -29.61 3.86 -10.07
C LYS A 598 -28.58 4.42 -9.09
N ASN A 599 -28.27 5.70 -9.20
CA ASN A 599 -27.28 6.37 -8.35
C ASN A 599 -27.67 6.32 -6.87
N ASN A 600 -28.94 6.61 -6.54
CA ASN A 600 -29.38 6.60 -5.15
C ASN A 600 -29.47 5.20 -4.55
N PHE A 601 -29.80 4.19 -5.36
CA PHE A 601 -29.76 2.81 -4.93
C PHE A 601 -28.32 2.37 -4.61
N LEU A 602 -27.37 2.64 -5.50
CA LEU A 602 -25.96 2.33 -5.29
C LEU A 602 -25.38 3.08 -4.06
N ARG A 603 -25.77 4.33 -3.82
CA ARG A 603 -25.41 5.07 -2.59
C ARG A 603 -26.02 4.46 -1.34
N SER A 604 -27.27 4.00 -1.42
CA SER A 604 -27.93 3.31 -0.30
C SER A 604 -27.22 1.99 0.03
N LEU A 605 -26.83 1.23 -1.00
CA LEU A 605 -26.02 0.03 -0.83
C LEU A 605 -24.64 0.34 -0.24
N ALA A 606 -23.96 1.39 -0.73
CA ALA A 606 -22.68 1.80 -0.17
C ALA A 606 -22.77 2.11 1.33
N LYS A 607 -23.82 2.82 1.77
CA LYS A 607 -24.07 3.08 3.20
C LYS A 607 -24.36 1.82 4.04
N LEU A 608 -24.77 0.73 3.41
CA LEU A 608 -25.10 -0.53 4.07
C LEU A 608 -23.86 -1.43 4.22
N TYR A 609 -22.99 -1.45 3.23
CA TYR A 609 -21.86 -2.40 3.13
C TYR A 609 -20.49 -1.80 3.48
N LEU A 610 -20.37 -0.47 3.52
CA LEU A 610 -19.16 0.28 3.86
C LEU A 610 -19.35 1.03 5.17
#